data_AF-A0A432XCU3-F1
#
_entry.id   AF-A0A432XCU3-F1
#
_cell.length_a   1.000
_cell.length_b   1.000
_cell.length_c   1.000
_cell.angle_alpha   90.00
_cell.angle_beta   90.00
_cell.angle_gamma   90.00
#
_symmetry.space_group_name_H-M   'P 1'
#
loop_
_entity.id
_entity.type
_entity.pdbx_description
1 polymer ?
#
loop_
_entity_poly.entity_id
_entity_poly.type
_entity_poly.pdbx_seq_one_letter_code
_entity_poly.pdbx_strand_id
1 'polypeptide(L)'
;MKFLLILCAGVALVTAIWTANIFVWLFVALGIICALSLGVIQHHRELSSLIGSAFFIAAGFTALHARITTMATDTLEPQVTTFAAPVALVLLSCLLFCIAMVERSAVNAAELSGKLRAGRSL
;
A
#
# COMPACT_ATOMS: atom_id res chain seq x y z
N MET A 1 9.57 2.89 -7.95
CA MET A 1 8.12 2.65 -7.71
C MET A 1 7.59 1.31 -8.20
N LYS A 2 7.63 0.96 -9.50
CA LYS A 2 7.00 -0.27 -10.03
C LYS A 2 7.42 -1.57 -9.32
N PHE A 3 8.73 -1.77 -9.12
CA PHE A 3 9.26 -2.94 -8.41
C PHE A 3 8.73 -3.02 -6.97
N LEU A 4 8.64 -1.89 -6.29
CA LEU A 4 8.21 -1.80 -4.89
C LEU A 4 6.69 -2.07 -4.75
N LEU A 5 5.88 -1.64 -5.72
CA LEU A 5 4.47 -2.01 -5.84
C LEU A 5 4.28 -3.52 -6.05
N ILE A 6 5.07 -4.13 -6.94
CA ILE A 6 5.03 -5.57 -7.20
C ILE A 6 5.41 -6.34 -5.94
N LEU A 7 6.45 -5.88 -5.23
CA LEU A 7 6.91 -6.48 -3.99
C LEU A 7 5.84 -6.37 -2.90
N CYS A 8 5.20 -5.21 -2.73
CA CYS A 8 4.05 -5.05 -1.84
C CYS A 8 2.89 -5.95 -2.19
N ALA A 9 2.52 -6.05 -3.47
CA ALA A 9 1.44 -6.95 -3.92
C ALA A 9 1.78 -8.42 -3.63
N GLY A 10 3.03 -8.83 -3.82
CA GLY A 10 3.51 -10.16 -3.47
C GLY A 10 3.39 -10.45 -1.97
N VAL A 11 3.88 -9.53 -1.12
CA VAL A 11 3.75 -9.66 0.34
C VAL A 11 2.27 -9.65 0.77
N ALA A 12 1.43 -8.85 0.11
CA ALA A 12 0.00 -8.76 0.38
C ALA A 12 -0.71 -10.09 0.09
N LEU A 13 -0.39 -10.73 -1.04
CA LEU A 13 -0.91 -12.05 -1.41
C LEU A 13 -0.45 -13.14 -0.45
N VAL A 14 0.84 -13.18 -0.10
CA VAL A 14 1.36 -14.13 0.90
C VAL A 14 0.65 -13.93 2.24
N THR A 15 0.44 -12.68 2.65
CA THR A 15 -0.26 -12.35 3.90
C THR A 15 -1.72 -12.81 3.86
N ALA A 16 -2.42 -12.64 2.73
CA ALA A 16 -3.82 -13.05 2.55
C ALA A 16 -3.99 -14.58 2.56
N ILE A 17 -3.13 -15.29 1.83
CA ILE A 17 -3.09 -16.76 1.82
C ILE A 17 -2.83 -17.26 3.23
N TRP A 18 -1.85 -16.67 3.92
CA TRP A 18 -1.49 -17.06 5.27
C TRP A 18 -2.62 -16.81 6.26
N THR A 19 -3.27 -15.64 6.24
CA THR A 19 -4.33 -15.31 7.21
C THR A 19 -5.67 -15.98 6.95
N ALA A 20 -5.92 -16.45 5.73
CA ALA A 20 -7.18 -17.09 5.33
C ALA A 20 -8.44 -16.28 5.72
N ASN A 21 -8.33 -14.96 5.80
CA ASN A 21 -9.42 -14.07 6.23
C ASN A 21 -10.03 -13.32 5.03
N ILE A 22 -11.35 -13.39 4.89
CA ILE A 22 -12.08 -12.82 3.74
C ILE A 22 -11.89 -11.30 3.59
N PHE A 23 -11.76 -10.57 4.70
CA PHE A 23 -11.56 -9.13 4.69
C PHE A 23 -10.15 -8.75 4.21
N VAL A 24 -9.14 -9.55 4.58
CA VAL A 24 -7.76 -9.36 4.09
C VAL A 24 -7.71 -9.57 2.58
N TRP A 25 -8.36 -10.61 2.07
CA TRP A 25 -8.48 -10.86 0.63
C TRP A 25 -9.17 -9.71 -0.11
N LEU A 26 -10.24 -9.15 0.46
CA LEU A 26 -10.98 -8.03 -0.12
C LEU A 26 -10.10 -6.77 -0.24
N PHE A 27 -9.35 -6.42 0.81
CA PHE A 27 -8.45 -5.27 0.79
C PHE A 27 -7.27 -5.46 -0.17
N VAL A 28 -6.72 -6.67 -0.25
CA VAL A 28 -5.63 -7.01 -1.19
C VAL A 28 -6.11 -6.90 -2.63
N ALA A 29 -7.30 -7.44 -2.94
CA ALA A 29 -7.91 -7.33 -4.26
C ALA A 29 -8.18 -5.88 -4.66
N LEU A 30 -8.75 -5.07 -3.76
CA LEU A 30 -8.95 -3.63 -3.97
C LEU A 30 -7.63 -2.90 -4.22
N GLY A 31 -6.59 -3.18 -3.43
CA GLY A 31 -5.26 -2.60 -3.60
C GLY A 31 -4.63 -2.94 -4.96
N ILE A 32 -4.74 -4.20 -5.40
CA ILE A 32 -4.25 -4.65 -6.71
C ILE A 32 -5.05 -4.01 -7.85
N ILE A 33 -6.38 -3.97 -7.75
CA ILE A 33 -7.25 -3.32 -8.74
C ILE A 33 -6.91 -1.84 -8.84
N CYS A 34 -6.73 -1.13 -7.73
CA CYS A 34 -6.34 0.28 -7.73
C CYS A 34 -4.94 0.51 -8.30
N ALA A 35 -3.98 -0.39 -8.05
CA ALA A 35 -2.65 -0.32 -8.63
C ALA A 35 -2.66 -0.56 -10.16
N LEU A 36 -3.50 -1.48 -10.64
CA LEU A 36 -3.60 -1.83 -12.06
C LEU A 36 -4.46 -0.83 -12.85
N SER A 37 -5.66 -0.50 -12.37
CA SER A 37 -6.62 0.35 -13.08
C SER A 37 -6.14 1.80 -13.22
N LEU A 38 -5.63 2.39 -12.13
CA LEU A 38 -5.16 3.78 -12.16
C LEU A 38 -3.74 3.92 -12.74
N GLY A 39 -2.89 2.90 -12.57
CA GLY A 39 -1.49 2.91 -13.02
C GLY A 39 -1.29 2.62 -14.51
N VAL A 40 -2.20 1.85 -15.13
CA VAL A 40 -2.14 1.47 -16.56
C VAL A 40 -2.99 2.38 -17.44
N ILE A 41 -4.14 2.86 -16.96
CA ILE A 41 -5.16 3.51 -17.83
C ILE A 41 -5.08 5.04 -17.81
N GLN A 42 -4.75 5.69 -16.68
CA GLN A 42 -4.98 7.14 -16.52
C GLN A 42 -3.72 8.02 -16.36
N HIS A 43 -2.50 7.50 -16.56
CA HIS A 43 -1.24 8.24 -16.36
C HIS A 43 -0.99 8.82 -14.95
N HIS A 44 -1.97 8.79 -14.03
CA HIS A 44 -1.88 9.23 -12.64
C HIS A 44 -1.25 8.16 -11.73
N ARG A 45 0.02 7.82 -12.00
CA ARG A 45 0.77 6.80 -11.24
C ARG A 45 0.87 7.08 -9.75
N GLU A 46 0.96 8.36 -9.37
CA GLU A 46 1.10 8.79 -7.98
C GLU A 46 -0.17 8.52 -7.16
N LEU A 47 -1.33 8.86 -7.73
CA LEU A 47 -2.63 8.69 -7.09
C LEU A 47 -3.00 7.20 -6.97
N SER A 48 -2.65 6.41 -7.99
CA SER A 48 -2.74 4.94 -7.96
C SER A 48 -1.90 4.34 -6.83
N SER A 49 -0.65 4.78 -6.70
CA SER A 49 0.27 4.29 -5.67
C SER A 49 -0.20 4.66 -4.26
N LEU A 50 -0.75 5.88 -4.09
CA LEU A 50 -1.34 6.36 -2.84
C LEU A 50 -2.54 5.52 -2.40
N ILE A 51 -3.49 5.30 -3.29
CA ILE A 51 -4.71 4.55 -2.98
C ILE A 51 -4.38 3.06 -2.76
N GLY A 52 -3.54 2.47 -3.62
CA GLY A 52 -3.12 1.08 -3.49
C GLY A 52 -2.37 0.81 -2.18
N SER A 53 -1.46 1.71 -1.78
CA SER A 53 -0.75 1.60 -0.50
C SER A 53 -1.69 1.71 0.70
N ALA A 54 -2.70 2.59 0.67
CA ALA A 54 -3.69 2.68 1.74
C ALA A 54 -4.45 1.36 1.95
N PHE A 55 -4.87 0.70 0.86
CA PHE A 55 -5.53 -0.61 0.94
C PHE A 55 -4.60 -1.72 1.45
N PHE A 56 -3.32 -1.71 1.05
CA PHE A 56 -2.35 -2.67 1.57
C PHE A 56 -2.02 -2.45 3.06
N ILE A 57 -2.00 -1.20 3.53
CA ILE A 57 -1.90 -0.88 4.96
C ILE A 57 -3.10 -1.45 5.71
N ALA A 58 -4.32 -1.22 5.21
CA ALA A 58 -5.54 -1.76 5.81
C ALA A 58 -5.50 -3.30 5.86
N ALA A 59 -5.10 -3.95 4.77
CA ALA A 59 -4.92 -5.40 4.72
C ALA A 59 -3.92 -5.90 5.78
N GLY A 60 -2.79 -5.23 5.94
CA GLY A 60 -1.78 -5.57 6.94
C GLY A 60 -2.29 -5.45 8.38
N PHE A 61 -3.01 -4.37 8.71
CA PHE A 61 -3.62 -4.21 10.03
C PHE A 61 -4.74 -5.21 10.30
N THR A 62 -5.61 -5.48 9.32
CA THR A 62 -6.67 -6.50 9.46
C THR A 62 -6.07 -7.89 9.63
N ALA A 63 -5.01 -8.21 8.90
CA ALA A 63 -4.28 -9.47 9.03
C ALA A 63 -3.65 -9.60 10.43
N LEU A 64 -3.03 -8.53 10.93
CA LEU A 64 -2.46 -8.48 12.27
C LEU A 64 -3.54 -8.69 13.34
N HIS A 65 -4.66 -7.98 13.23
CA HIS A 65 -5.79 -8.11 14.15
C HIS A 65 -6.32 -9.54 14.18
N ALA A 66 -6.56 -10.15 13.01
CA ALA A 66 -7.04 -11.54 12.92
C ALA A 66 -6.09 -12.54 13.58
N ARG A 67 -4.77 -12.31 13.48
CA ARG A 67 -3.75 -13.14 14.14
C ARG A 67 -3.70 -12.93 15.66
N ILE A 68 -3.81 -11.70 16.13
CA ILE A 68 -3.89 -11.41 17.57
C ILE A 68 -5.13 -12.07 18.17
N THR A 69 -6.29 -11.96 17.51
CA THR A 69 -7.54 -12.56 18.03
C THR A 69 -7.51 -14.08 18.06
N THR A 70 -6.84 -14.72 17.10
CA THR A 70 -6.72 -16.20 17.07
C THR A 70 -5.67 -16.72 18.05
N MET A 71 -4.59 -15.98 18.30
CA MET A 71 -3.63 -16.34 19.35
C MET A 71 -4.17 -16.12 20.76
N ALA A 72 -5.07 -15.17 20.96
CA ALA A 72 -5.75 -15.01 22.24
C ALA A 72 -6.60 -16.23 22.61
N THR A 73 -6.96 -17.06 21.63
CA THR A 73 -7.76 -18.28 21.82
C THR A 73 -6.94 -19.58 21.84
N ASP A 74 -5.77 -19.63 21.20
CA ASP A 74 -4.95 -20.85 21.06
C ASP A 74 -3.59 -20.74 21.77
N THR A 75 -3.26 -21.72 22.62
CA THR A 75 -2.07 -21.75 23.51
C THR A 75 -0.75 -22.17 22.84
N LEU A 76 -0.66 -22.17 21.51
CA LEU A 76 0.47 -22.74 20.76
C LEU A 76 1.31 -21.66 20.04
N GLU A 77 2.56 -21.53 20.46
CA GLU A 77 3.66 -20.84 19.76
C GLU A 77 3.98 -21.52 18.41
N PRO A 78 4.50 -20.77 17.39
CA PRO A 78 5.50 -19.71 17.50
C PRO A 78 4.97 -18.33 17.11
N GLN A 79 5.06 -17.37 18.04
CA GLN A 79 4.45 -16.05 17.91
C GLN A 79 5.13 -15.13 16.88
N VAL A 80 6.48 -15.16 16.78
CA VAL A 80 7.24 -14.13 16.05
C VAL A 80 7.07 -14.20 14.52
N THR A 81 7.06 -15.39 13.93
CA THR A 81 6.93 -15.55 12.46
C THR A 81 5.56 -15.16 11.94
N THR A 82 4.53 -15.32 12.76
CA THR A 82 3.12 -15.02 12.43
C THR A 82 2.83 -13.54 12.27
N PHE A 83 3.60 -12.67 12.94
CA PHE A 83 3.44 -11.22 12.86
C PHE A 83 4.36 -10.56 11.83
N ALA A 84 5.47 -11.22 11.47
CA ALA A 84 6.47 -10.65 10.57
C ALA A 84 5.89 -10.26 9.20
N ALA A 85 5.06 -11.11 8.58
CA ALA A 85 4.47 -10.84 7.27
C ALA A 85 3.45 -9.66 7.28
N PRO A 86 2.46 -9.61 8.20
CA PRO A 86 1.59 -8.43 8.34
C PRO A 86 2.35 -7.13 8.63
N VAL A 87 3.35 -7.18 9.52
CA VAL A 87 4.16 -6.00 9.88
C VAL A 87 5.00 -5.53 8.69
N ALA A 88 5.67 -6.44 7.98
CA ALA A 88 6.43 -6.12 6.78
C ALA A 88 5.53 -5.51 5.69
N LEU A 89 4.30 -6.03 5.52
CA LEU A 89 3.32 -5.48 4.60
C LEU A 89 2.97 -4.03 4.96
N VAL A 90 2.70 -3.73 6.23
CA VAL A 90 2.41 -2.37 6.69
C VAL A 90 3.60 -1.45 6.44
N LEU A 91 4.81 -1.85 6.84
CA LEU A 91 6.02 -1.03 6.66
C LEU A 91 6.32 -0.73 5.19
N LEU A 92 6.28 -1.74 4.32
CA LEU A 92 6.51 -1.57 2.89
C LEU A 92 5.43 -0.70 2.25
N SER A 93 4.17 -0.85 2.66
CA SER A 93 3.06 -0.06 2.14
C SER A 93 3.12 1.39 2.63
N CYS A 94 3.55 1.64 3.87
CA CYS A 94 3.84 2.98 4.36
C CYS A 94 4.99 3.65 3.60
N LEU A 95 6.06 2.91 3.27
CA LEU A 95 7.15 3.43 2.43
C LEU A 95 6.63 3.81 1.04
N LEU A 96 5.79 2.99 0.40
CA LEU A 96 5.13 3.34 -0.86
C LEU A 96 4.29 4.61 -0.74
N PHE A 97 3.50 4.71 0.33
CA PHE A 97 2.63 5.85 0.58
C PHE A 97 3.45 7.14 0.73
N CYS A 98 4.51 7.11 1.54
CA CYS A 98 5.41 8.24 1.74
C CYS A 98 6.10 8.67 0.44
N ILE A 99 6.63 7.72 -0.34
CA ILE A 99 7.27 8.02 -1.63
C ILE A 99 6.25 8.65 -2.59
N ALA A 100 5.04 8.10 -2.66
CA ALA A 100 3.97 8.62 -3.52
C ALA A 100 3.53 10.05 -3.13
N MET A 101 3.47 10.35 -1.82
CA MET A 101 3.20 11.70 -1.32
C MET A 101 4.30 12.70 -1.69
N VAL A 102 5.56 12.30 -1.58
CA VAL A 102 6.72 13.15 -1.92
C VAL A 102 6.75 13.43 -3.43
N GLU A 103 6.57 12.41 -4.27
CA GLU A 103 6.54 12.58 -5.72
C GLU A 103 5.40 13.53 -6.14
N ARG A 104 4.20 13.33 -5.60
CA ARG A 104 3.05 14.20 -5.87
C ARG A 104 3.27 15.64 -5.43
N SER A 105 3.94 15.85 -4.30
CA SER A 105 4.26 17.18 -3.80
C SER A 105 5.28 17.90 -4.69
N ALA A 106 6.27 17.16 -5.21
CA ALA A 106 7.27 17.68 -6.13
C ALA A 106 6.68 18.10 -7.48
N VAL A 107 5.77 17.31 -8.04
CA VAL A 107 5.07 17.64 -9.30
C VAL A 107 4.21 18.90 -9.13
N ASN A 108 3.42 18.98 -8.06
CA ASN A 108 2.59 20.15 -7.77
C ASN A 108 3.43 21.43 -7.58
N ALA A 109 4.60 21.33 -6.93
CA ALA A 109 5.51 22.46 -6.75
C ALA A 109 6.11 22.94 -8.08
N ALA A 110 6.48 21.99 -8.97
CA ALA A 110 7.00 22.30 -10.29
C ALA A 110 5.95 22.99 -11.18
N GLU A 111 4.70 22.52 -11.18
CA GLU A 111 3.60 23.17 -11.90
C GLU A 111 3.34 24.60 -11.40
N LEU A 112 3.36 24.80 -10.08
CA LEU A 112 3.15 26.13 -9.49
C LEU A 112 4.28 27.10 -9.89
N SER A 113 5.54 26.64 -9.88
CA SER A 113 6.68 27.43 -10.34
C SER A 113 6.59 27.77 -11.83
N GLY A 114 6.14 26.82 -12.66
CA GLY A 114 5.90 27.04 -14.09
C GLY A 114 4.84 28.11 -14.36
N LYS A 115 3.71 28.06 -13.67
CA LYS A 115 2.64 29.06 -13.77
C LYS A 115 3.10 30.45 -13.35
N LEU A 116 3.89 30.55 -12.27
CA LEU A 116 4.46 31.82 -11.80
C LEU A 116 5.47 32.42 -12.79
N ARG A 117 6.25 31.59 -13.51
CA ARG A 117 7.14 32.06 -14.58
C ARG A 117 6.36 32.52 -15.82
N ALA A 118 5.32 31.79 -16.21
CA ALA A 118 4.48 32.15 -17.35
C ALA A 118 3.68 33.46 -17.11
N GLY A 119 3.26 33.72 -15.87
CA GLY A 119 2.62 34.99 -15.50
C GLY A 119 3.56 36.19 -15.42
N ARG A 120 4.88 35.99 -15.48
CA ARG A 120 5.91 37.04 -15.43
C ARG A 120 6.40 37.51 -16.80
N SER A 121 5.99 36.82 -17.87
CA SER A 121 6.36 37.15 -19.26
C SER A 121 5.27 37.90 -20.03
N LEU A 122 4.24 38.39 -19.33
CA LEU A 122 3.19 39.29 -19.82
C LEU A 122 3.33 40.63 -19.10
#